data_AF-A0A5N5K5E8-F1
#
_entry.id   AF-A0A5N5K5E8-F1
#
_cell.length_a   1.000
_cell.length_b   1.000
_cell.length_c   1.000
_cell.angle_alpha   90.00
_cell.angle_beta   90.00
_cell.angle_gamma   90.00
#
_symmetry.space_group_name_H-M   'P 1'
#
loop_
_entity.id
_entity.type
_entity.pdbx_description
1 polymer ?
#
loop_
_entity_poly.entity_id
_entity_poly.type
_entity_poly.pdbx_seq_one_letter_code
_entity_poly.pdbx_strand_id
1 'polypeptide(L)'
;MGILEPRVLLPNIASVEEGLGLRDWKFFSNGYYGPLCRIIIGWNTNEIEVIILSSGAQWITCDASAKGGGFSVRVTFVYGSTTPAERQELWHYFQYQSSINAATPWLVTGDFNAIMRVIDRQGGDNNWYKYMEDFPNCVHQSELIQIASNGLHFTWHNRQQGRDSILRKLDWAFGNHHLLRHWPQAKATFQARIESDHSPIIISLSSSHPYQKARFKFLNLWADQDGYDQIIRAAWGTEAYGNPFSRLTTKLRTLKGYLYNFHRSNSSHISSRVAQADKKWQEARVLLDQHPQDQEAGRRERDLCHQFSALRNAEESFYKQRSRVNWLQLGDRNTSFFHRSLLHRRHRNGITSLCRDNEL
;
A
#
# COMPACT_ATOMS: atom_id res chain seq x y z
N MET A 1 0.21 -21.15 -4.66
CA MET A 1 0.76 -21.62 -3.37
C MET A 1 2.26 -21.44 -3.39
N GLY A 2 2.87 -20.98 -2.29
CA GLY A 2 4.32 -21.02 -2.10
C GLY A 2 4.64 -21.86 -0.87
N ILE A 3 5.52 -22.84 -1.02
CA ILE A 3 6.04 -23.70 0.04
C ILE A 3 7.49 -23.29 0.25
N LEU A 4 7.81 -22.86 1.47
CA LEU A 4 9.13 -22.36 1.84
C LEU A 4 9.83 -23.37 2.73
N GLU A 5 11.14 -23.48 2.53
CA GLU A 5 12.03 -24.43 3.19
C GLU A 5 11.56 -25.91 3.17
N PRO A 6 11.16 -26.48 2.01
CA PRO A 6 10.75 -27.88 1.94
C PRO A 6 11.92 -28.85 2.21
N ARG A 7 13.19 -28.37 2.11
CA ARG A 7 14.42 -29.15 2.32
C ARG A 7 14.51 -30.41 1.45
N VAL A 8 14.05 -30.30 0.21
CA VAL A 8 13.99 -31.42 -0.76
C VAL A 8 15.21 -31.38 -1.67
N LEU A 9 15.88 -32.51 -1.85
CA LEU A 9 16.93 -32.67 -2.86
C LEU A 9 16.32 -32.59 -4.25
N LEU A 10 16.99 -31.94 -5.20
CA LEU A 10 16.50 -31.75 -6.57
C LEU A 10 15.95 -33.04 -7.23
N PRO A 11 16.59 -34.23 -7.12
CA PRO A 11 16.07 -35.47 -7.70
C PRO A 11 14.73 -35.93 -7.10
N ASN A 12 14.42 -35.51 -5.87
CA ASN A 12 13.22 -35.94 -5.14
C ASN A 12 12.03 -34.99 -5.34
N ILE A 13 12.22 -33.85 -6.01
CA ILE A 13 11.17 -32.82 -6.17
C ILE A 13 9.96 -33.41 -6.90
N ALA A 14 10.15 -34.16 -7.98
CA ALA A 14 9.04 -34.76 -8.72
C ALA A 14 8.19 -35.70 -7.84
N SER A 15 8.83 -36.49 -6.97
CA SER A 15 8.13 -37.37 -6.04
C SER A 15 7.36 -36.59 -4.97
N VAL A 16 7.90 -35.45 -4.50
CA VAL A 16 7.20 -34.56 -3.56
C VAL A 16 5.99 -33.91 -4.24
N GLU A 17 6.14 -33.43 -5.48
CA GLU A 17 5.07 -32.84 -6.27
C GLU A 17 3.92 -33.82 -6.50
N GLU A 18 4.24 -35.07 -6.85
CA GLU A 18 3.25 -36.16 -7.00
C GLU A 18 2.57 -36.49 -5.66
N GLY A 19 3.35 -36.57 -4.58
CA GLY A 19 2.86 -36.87 -3.22
C GLY A 19 1.90 -35.83 -2.65
N LEU A 20 1.89 -34.59 -3.17
CA LEU A 20 0.90 -33.57 -2.80
C LEU A 20 -0.51 -33.92 -3.28
N GLY A 21 -0.65 -34.80 -4.29
CA GLY A 21 -1.95 -35.28 -4.77
C GLY A 21 -2.84 -34.19 -5.40
N LEU A 22 -2.26 -33.07 -5.83
CA LEU A 22 -2.98 -31.92 -6.39
C LEU A 22 -3.22 -32.10 -7.90
N ARG A 23 -4.48 -32.31 -8.29
CA ARG A 23 -4.88 -32.49 -9.70
C ARG A 23 -4.85 -31.18 -10.47
N ASP A 24 -4.33 -31.22 -11.70
CA ASP A 24 -4.20 -30.07 -12.61
C ASP A 24 -3.25 -28.98 -12.10
N TRP A 25 -2.33 -29.32 -11.17
CA TRP A 25 -1.34 -28.39 -10.67
C TRP A 25 -0.01 -28.51 -11.43
N LYS A 26 0.63 -27.37 -11.61
CA LYS A 26 2.02 -27.29 -12.06
C LYS A 26 2.86 -26.65 -10.97
N PHE A 27 4.12 -27.04 -10.90
CA PHE A 27 5.08 -26.57 -9.91
C PHE A 27 6.33 -25.99 -10.57
N PHE A 28 7.01 -25.12 -9.83
CA PHE A 28 8.33 -24.61 -10.16
C PHE A 28 9.13 -24.42 -8.87
N SER A 29 10.42 -24.71 -8.89
CA SER A 29 11.28 -24.65 -7.72
C SER A 29 12.62 -23.98 -7.99
N ASN A 30 13.24 -23.45 -6.94
CA ASN A 30 14.60 -22.89 -7.02
C ASN A 30 15.70 -23.91 -6.68
N GLY A 31 15.42 -25.22 -6.79
CA GLY A 31 16.33 -26.28 -6.35
C GLY A 31 17.71 -26.29 -7.02
N TYR A 32 17.88 -25.63 -8.18
CA TYR A 32 19.15 -25.56 -8.90
C TYR A 32 20.17 -24.59 -8.27
N TYR A 33 19.76 -23.73 -7.34
CA TYR A 33 20.62 -22.70 -6.75
C TYR A 33 21.30 -23.12 -5.44
N GLY A 34 21.16 -24.38 -5.03
CA GLY A 34 21.75 -24.86 -3.80
C GLY A 34 21.63 -26.37 -3.64
N PRO A 35 22.17 -26.93 -2.55
CA PRO A 35 22.11 -28.36 -2.29
C PRO A 35 20.69 -28.85 -2.02
N LEU A 36 19.81 -27.97 -1.53
CA LEU A 36 18.42 -28.27 -1.21
C LEU A 36 17.51 -27.19 -1.82
N CYS A 37 16.36 -27.62 -2.28
CA CYS A 37 15.27 -26.74 -2.66
C CYS A 37 14.74 -25.99 -1.43
N ARG A 38 14.62 -24.66 -1.59
CA ARG A 38 14.17 -23.74 -0.53
C ARG A 38 12.83 -23.11 -0.84
N ILE A 39 12.43 -23.02 -2.10
CA ILE A 39 11.16 -22.44 -2.53
C ILE A 39 10.57 -23.33 -3.61
N ILE A 40 9.33 -23.77 -3.39
CA ILE A 40 8.47 -24.39 -4.39
C ILE A 40 7.24 -23.52 -4.53
N ILE A 41 6.87 -23.18 -5.76
CA ILE A 41 5.58 -22.56 -6.06
C ILE A 41 4.74 -23.53 -6.85
N GLY A 42 3.45 -23.59 -6.53
CA GLY A 42 2.47 -24.45 -7.20
C GLY A 42 1.21 -23.68 -7.53
N TRP A 43 0.59 -23.97 -8.67
CA TRP A 43 -0.65 -23.33 -9.09
C TRP A 43 -1.54 -24.30 -9.86
N ASN A 44 -2.85 -24.11 -9.73
CA ASN A 44 -3.85 -24.82 -10.52
C ASN A 44 -3.86 -24.25 -11.94
N THR A 45 -3.48 -25.08 -12.92
CA THR A 45 -3.39 -24.71 -14.33
C THR A 45 -4.74 -24.45 -14.98
N ASN A 46 -5.86 -24.88 -14.38
CA ASN A 46 -7.19 -24.55 -14.90
C ASN A 46 -7.64 -23.13 -14.51
N GLU A 47 -7.10 -22.58 -13.41
CA GLU A 47 -7.53 -21.30 -12.85
C GLU A 47 -6.54 -20.18 -13.17
N ILE A 48 -5.24 -20.47 -13.06
CA ILE A 48 -4.18 -19.47 -13.08
C ILE A 48 -3.13 -19.85 -14.12
N GLU A 49 -2.71 -18.85 -14.89
CA GLU A 49 -1.50 -18.89 -15.70
C GLU A 49 -0.36 -18.23 -14.92
N VAL A 50 0.81 -18.87 -14.91
CA VAL A 50 2.00 -18.39 -14.21
C VAL A 50 3.19 -18.37 -15.17
N ILE A 51 3.86 -17.22 -15.24
CA ILE A 51 5.07 -17.00 -16.03
C ILE A 51 6.21 -16.68 -15.06
N ILE A 52 7.23 -17.52 -15.03
CA ILE A 52 8.42 -17.28 -14.20
C ILE A 52 9.28 -16.20 -14.86
N LEU A 53 9.65 -15.19 -14.08
CA LEU A 53 10.45 -14.05 -14.58
C LEU A 53 11.88 -14.10 -14.06
N SER A 54 12.06 -14.52 -12.82
CA SER A 54 13.36 -14.56 -12.17
C SER A 54 13.33 -15.55 -11.00
N SER A 55 14.42 -16.26 -10.81
CA SER A 55 14.65 -17.12 -9.65
C SER A 55 16.08 -16.94 -9.17
N GLY A 56 16.27 -17.10 -7.86
CA GLY A 56 17.58 -17.14 -7.22
C GLY A 56 17.54 -18.02 -5.98
N ALA A 57 18.64 -18.05 -5.23
CA ALA A 57 18.74 -18.86 -4.01
C ALA A 57 17.71 -18.47 -2.93
N GLN A 58 17.28 -17.19 -2.91
CA GLN A 58 16.42 -16.61 -1.88
C GLN A 58 15.05 -16.11 -2.39
N TRP A 59 14.77 -16.19 -3.70
CA TRP A 59 13.51 -15.72 -4.27
C TRP A 59 13.05 -16.51 -5.51
N ILE A 60 11.74 -16.46 -5.77
CA ILE A 60 11.13 -16.78 -7.07
C ILE A 60 10.13 -15.67 -7.39
N THR A 61 10.28 -15.02 -8.54
CA THR A 61 9.37 -13.98 -9.04
C THR A 61 8.67 -14.45 -10.29
N CYS A 62 7.34 -14.34 -10.29
CA CYS A 62 6.49 -14.73 -11.40
C CYS A 62 5.33 -13.73 -11.60
N ASP A 63 4.84 -13.64 -12.83
CA ASP A 63 3.53 -13.05 -13.10
C ASP A 63 2.47 -14.14 -13.01
N ALA A 64 1.38 -13.85 -12.29
CA ALA A 64 0.24 -14.73 -12.12
C ALA A 64 -1.04 -14.02 -12.59
N SER A 65 -1.77 -14.66 -13.50
CA SER A 65 -3.01 -14.13 -14.10
C SER A 65 -4.13 -15.17 -14.09
N ALA A 66 -5.37 -14.74 -13.89
CA ALA A 66 -6.53 -15.61 -14.03
C ALA A 66 -6.79 -15.93 -15.50
N LYS A 67 -7.03 -17.21 -15.84
CA LYS A 67 -7.32 -17.64 -17.22
C LYS A 67 -8.62 -17.06 -17.79
N GLY A 68 -9.59 -16.76 -16.94
CA GLY A 68 -10.85 -16.11 -17.33
C GLY A 68 -10.78 -14.58 -17.44
N GLY A 69 -9.58 -13.99 -17.29
CA GLY A 69 -9.41 -12.56 -17.06
C GLY A 69 -9.82 -12.14 -15.65
N GLY A 70 -9.62 -10.87 -15.31
CA GLY A 70 -10.08 -10.28 -14.04
C GLY A 70 -8.96 -9.92 -13.05
N PHE A 71 -7.82 -10.61 -13.07
CA PHE A 71 -6.61 -10.11 -12.40
C PHE A 71 -5.30 -10.55 -13.05
N SER A 72 -4.28 -9.70 -12.86
CA SER A 72 -2.86 -10.02 -13.10
C SER A 72 -2.03 -9.37 -12.00
N VAL A 73 -1.14 -10.14 -11.40
CA VAL A 73 -0.27 -9.70 -10.29
C VAL A 73 1.11 -10.31 -10.42
N ARG A 74 2.15 -9.50 -10.19
CA ARG A 74 3.50 -9.99 -10.01
C ARG A 74 3.69 -10.43 -8.57
N VAL A 75 4.19 -11.64 -8.35
CA VAL A 75 4.43 -12.19 -7.02
C VAL A 75 5.89 -12.59 -6.89
N THR A 76 6.54 -12.14 -5.81
CA THR A 76 7.85 -12.61 -5.38
C THR A 76 7.70 -13.41 -4.10
N PHE A 77 7.97 -14.71 -4.19
CA PHE A 77 8.10 -15.61 -3.04
C PHE A 77 9.51 -15.54 -2.49
N VAL A 78 9.64 -15.43 -1.18
CA VAL A 78 10.90 -15.14 -0.50
C VAL A 78 11.21 -16.22 0.52
N TYR A 79 12.46 -16.69 0.52
CA TYR A 79 13.06 -17.41 1.62
C TYR A 79 14.46 -16.82 1.86
N GLY A 80 14.54 -15.85 2.77
CA GLY A 80 15.77 -15.15 3.10
C GLY A 80 16.76 -16.06 3.83
N SER A 81 18.05 -15.91 3.56
CA SER A 81 19.11 -16.61 4.28
C SER A 81 19.08 -16.28 5.78
N THR A 82 19.55 -17.21 6.61
CA THR A 82 19.61 -17.03 8.06
C THR A 82 20.70 -16.03 8.48
N THR A 83 21.75 -15.89 7.67
CA THR A 83 22.85 -14.95 7.94
C THR A 83 22.58 -13.56 7.33
N PRO A 84 22.86 -12.46 8.05
CA PRO A 84 22.67 -11.12 7.52
C PRO A 84 23.50 -10.81 6.26
N ALA A 85 24.69 -11.41 6.14
CA ALA A 85 25.58 -11.18 5.01
C ALA A 85 25.02 -11.76 3.70
N GLU A 86 24.51 -12.99 3.73
CA GLU A 86 23.90 -13.62 2.55
C GLU A 86 22.60 -12.91 2.12
N ARG A 87 21.85 -12.33 3.06
CA ARG A 87 20.62 -11.58 2.75
C ARG A 87 20.85 -10.29 1.96
N GLN A 88 22.07 -9.77 1.88
CA GLN A 88 22.34 -8.55 1.11
C GLN A 88 21.97 -8.69 -0.36
N GLU A 89 22.17 -9.88 -0.95
CA GLU A 89 21.76 -10.15 -2.34
C GLU A 89 20.24 -9.99 -2.52
N LEU A 90 19.45 -10.50 -1.57
CA LEU A 90 18.00 -10.35 -1.57
C LEU A 90 17.57 -8.87 -1.45
N TRP A 91 18.26 -8.07 -0.64
CA TRP A 91 17.98 -6.65 -0.49
C TRP A 91 18.26 -5.86 -1.79
N HIS A 92 19.39 -6.14 -2.44
CA HIS A 92 19.71 -5.56 -3.74
C HIS A 92 18.71 -5.98 -4.82
N TYR A 93 18.26 -7.23 -4.78
CA TYR A 93 17.21 -7.71 -5.68
C TYR A 93 15.93 -6.88 -5.55
N PHE A 94 15.45 -6.61 -4.33
CA PHE A 94 14.24 -5.78 -4.15
C PHE A 94 14.43 -4.32 -4.58
N GLN A 95 15.60 -3.74 -4.34
CA GLN A 95 15.89 -2.37 -4.81
C GLN A 95 15.89 -2.29 -6.34
N TYR A 96 16.44 -3.30 -7.01
CA TYR A 96 16.41 -3.37 -8.47
C TYR A 96 14.98 -3.58 -8.99
N GLN A 97 14.25 -4.55 -8.42
CA GLN A 97 12.89 -4.89 -8.84
C GLN A 97 11.87 -3.79 -8.55
N SER A 98 12.06 -2.95 -7.54
CA SER A 98 11.13 -1.85 -7.25
C SER A 98 11.00 -0.88 -8.43
N SER A 99 12.10 -0.59 -9.11
CA SER A 99 12.12 0.27 -10.30
C SER A 99 11.40 -0.37 -11.50
N ILE A 100 11.65 -1.65 -11.75
CA ILE A 100 11.02 -2.42 -12.84
C ILE A 100 9.52 -2.57 -12.60
N ASN A 101 9.14 -2.78 -11.35
CA ASN A 101 7.76 -3.04 -10.96
C ASN A 101 6.98 -1.77 -10.62
N ALA A 102 7.52 -0.59 -10.92
CA ALA A 102 6.92 0.68 -10.55
C ALA A 102 5.51 0.87 -11.11
N ALA A 103 5.18 0.26 -12.26
CA ALA A 103 3.85 0.34 -12.90
C ALA A 103 2.99 -0.94 -12.74
N THR A 104 3.54 -1.99 -12.15
CA THR A 104 2.91 -3.33 -12.08
C THR A 104 2.46 -3.61 -10.65
N PRO A 105 1.25 -4.15 -10.40
CA PRO A 105 0.86 -4.63 -9.08
C PRO A 105 1.83 -5.72 -8.61
N TRP A 106 2.64 -5.42 -7.59
CA TRP A 106 3.70 -6.31 -7.11
C TRP A 106 3.49 -6.69 -5.64
N LEU A 107 3.38 -7.99 -5.41
CA LEU A 107 3.26 -8.66 -4.12
C LEU A 107 4.60 -9.31 -3.77
N VAL A 108 5.11 -9.07 -2.56
CA VAL A 108 6.30 -9.75 -2.03
C VAL A 108 5.89 -10.45 -0.75
N THR A 109 6.13 -11.76 -0.64
CA THR A 109 5.71 -12.52 0.53
C THR A 109 6.62 -13.71 0.82
N GLY A 110 6.72 -14.06 2.09
CA GLY A 110 7.39 -15.28 2.54
C GLY A 110 8.15 -15.05 3.83
N ASP A 111 9.12 -15.93 4.08
CA ASP A 111 10.02 -15.89 5.22
C ASP A 111 11.26 -15.05 4.85
N PHE A 112 11.44 -13.92 5.53
CA PHE A 112 12.58 -13.04 5.30
C PHE A 112 13.76 -13.36 6.22
N ASN A 113 13.58 -14.24 7.21
CA ASN A 113 14.51 -14.46 8.32
C ASN A 113 14.95 -13.16 9.02
N ALA A 114 14.11 -12.12 8.96
CA ALA A 114 14.38 -10.79 9.48
C ALA A 114 13.13 -10.17 10.12
N ILE A 115 13.34 -9.36 11.16
CA ILE A 115 12.29 -8.65 11.90
C ILE A 115 12.31 -7.16 11.56
N MET A 116 11.15 -6.50 11.54
CA MET A 116 11.09 -5.07 11.23
C MET A 116 11.30 -4.16 12.44
N ARG A 117 10.93 -4.63 13.64
CA ARG A 117 10.93 -3.82 14.88
C ARG A 117 11.27 -4.67 16.08
N VAL A 118 11.62 -4.02 17.19
CA VAL A 118 11.86 -4.71 18.48
C VAL A 118 10.62 -5.46 18.98
N ILE A 119 9.41 -4.98 18.67
CA ILE A 119 8.15 -5.64 19.06
C ILE A 119 7.85 -6.93 18.25
N ASP A 120 8.61 -7.19 17.19
CA ASP A 120 8.45 -8.36 16.33
C ASP A 120 9.23 -9.57 16.87
N ARG A 121 9.64 -9.49 18.14
CA ARG A 121 10.30 -10.57 18.87
C ARG A 121 9.86 -10.65 20.33
N GLN A 122 9.98 -11.86 20.89
CA GLN A 122 9.90 -12.11 22.32
C GLN A 122 10.86 -13.25 22.71
N GLY A 123 11.54 -13.10 23.84
CA GLY A 123 12.57 -14.05 24.31
C GLY A 123 13.91 -13.93 23.58
N GLY A 124 14.91 -14.63 24.11
CA GLY A 124 16.29 -14.61 23.61
C GLY A 124 16.96 -13.24 23.71
N ASP A 125 17.87 -12.94 22.78
CA ASP A 125 18.59 -11.67 22.74
C ASP A 125 17.66 -10.49 22.34
N ASN A 126 17.69 -9.45 23.17
CA ASN A 126 16.94 -8.21 23.06
C ASN A 126 17.76 -7.04 22.52
N ASN A 127 19.05 -7.24 22.23
CA ASN A 127 19.89 -6.22 21.59
C ASN A 127 19.43 -5.96 20.16
N TRP A 128 19.48 -4.70 19.74
CA TRP A 128 19.17 -4.30 18.36
C TRP A 128 20.47 -3.93 17.65
N TYR A 129 20.94 -4.81 16.77
CA TYR A 129 22.22 -4.63 16.08
C TYR A 129 22.03 -3.85 14.78
N LYS A 130 23.09 -3.19 14.32
CA LYS A 130 23.06 -2.35 13.12
C LYS A 130 22.52 -3.07 11.87
N TYR A 131 22.89 -4.35 11.66
CA TYR A 131 22.41 -5.13 10.51
C TYR A 131 20.89 -5.40 10.54
N MET A 132 20.23 -5.24 11.70
CA MET A 132 18.77 -5.39 11.80
C MET A 132 18.03 -4.22 11.15
N GLU A 133 18.72 -3.08 10.93
CA GLU A 133 18.17 -1.94 10.17
C GLU A 133 18.13 -2.21 8.66
N ASP A 134 18.91 -3.17 8.15
CA ASP A 134 19.02 -3.43 6.72
C ASP A 134 17.66 -3.82 6.11
N PHE A 135 16.87 -4.63 6.82
CA PHE A 135 15.57 -5.08 6.33
C PHE A 135 14.52 -3.94 6.28
N PRO A 136 14.25 -3.19 7.38
CA PRO A 136 13.41 -2.00 7.34
C PRO A 136 13.84 -0.99 6.28
N ASN A 137 15.16 -0.74 6.15
CA ASN A 137 15.71 0.19 5.17
C ASN A 137 15.48 -0.31 3.74
N CYS A 138 15.69 -1.60 3.47
CA CYS A 138 15.41 -2.20 2.17
C CYS A 138 13.93 -2.07 1.80
N VAL A 139 13.01 -2.44 2.71
CA VAL A 139 11.55 -2.30 2.49
C VAL A 139 11.19 -0.84 2.17
N HIS A 140 11.78 0.10 2.90
CA HIS A 140 11.56 1.53 2.67
C HIS A 140 12.09 2.00 1.30
N GLN A 141 13.33 1.66 0.96
CA GLN A 141 13.99 2.02 -0.29
C GLN A 141 13.32 1.38 -1.52
N SER A 142 12.74 0.19 -1.36
CA SER A 142 11.96 -0.50 -2.38
C SER A 142 10.52 0.02 -2.51
N GLU A 143 10.14 1.06 -1.76
CA GLU A 143 8.79 1.63 -1.73
C GLU A 143 7.69 0.58 -1.44
N LEU A 144 8.04 -0.45 -0.67
CA LEU A 144 7.15 -1.52 -0.30
C LEU A 144 6.33 -1.13 0.93
N ILE A 145 5.06 -1.49 0.91
CA ILE A 145 4.10 -1.19 1.98
C ILE A 145 3.65 -2.51 2.57
N GLN A 146 3.81 -2.66 3.89
CA GLN A 146 3.33 -3.84 4.59
C GLN A 146 1.81 -4.00 4.40
N ILE A 147 1.39 -5.17 3.96
CA ILE A 147 -0.02 -5.52 3.84
C ILE A 147 -0.59 -5.70 5.26
N ALA A 148 -1.64 -4.95 5.57
CA ALA A 148 -2.48 -5.10 6.76
C ALA A 148 -2.73 -6.59 7.06
N SER A 149 -2.41 -6.97 8.29
CA SER A 149 -2.44 -8.36 8.72
C SER A 149 -3.41 -8.59 9.87
N ASN A 150 -3.83 -9.84 10.02
CA ASN A 150 -4.61 -10.35 11.14
C ASN A 150 -4.19 -11.79 11.48
N GLY A 151 -4.68 -12.31 12.60
CA GLY A 151 -4.26 -13.59 13.15
C GLY A 151 -3.02 -13.45 14.04
N LEU A 152 -2.15 -14.45 14.02
CA LEU A 152 -0.97 -14.48 14.91
C LEU A 152 0.04 -13.39 14.53
N HIS A 153 0.54 -12.67 15.55
CA HIS A 153 1.61 -11.68 15.37
C HIS A 153 2.95 -12.36 15.09
N PHE A 154 3.36 -13.28 15.96
CA PHE A 154 4.57 -14.08 15.80
C PHE A 154 4.33 -15.26 14.87
N THR A 155 5.19 -15.39 13.88
CA THR A 155 5.04 -16.36 12.81
C THR A 155 5.97 -17.54 12.99
N TRP A 156 7.02 -17.41 13.80
CA TRP A 156 7.98 -18.47 14.12
C TRP A 156 8.10 -18.70 15.63
N HIS A 157 8.25 -19.96 16.03
CA HIS A 157 8.53 -20.39 17.41
C HIS A 157 9.59 -21.48 17.45
N ASN A 158 10.59 -21.33 18.34
CA ASN A 158 11.68 -22.30 18.45
C ASN A 158 11.31 -23.65 19.10
N ARG A 159 10.02 -23.89 19.42
CA ARG A 159 9.48 -25.09 20.08
C ARG A 159 10.02 -25.38 21.48
N GLN A 160 10.72 -24.42 22.09
CA GLN A 160 11.17 -24.53 23.48
C GLN A 160 10.15 -23.92 24.44
N GLN A 161 10.30 -24.23 25.72
CA GLN A 161 9.35 -23.85 26.78
C GLN A 161 10.01 -22.92 27.79
N GLY A 162 9.19 -22.19 28.55
CA GLY A 162 9.66 -21.35 29.64
C GLY A 162 10.59 -20.24 29.18
N ARG A 163 11.73 -20.08 29.86
CA ARG A 163 12.70 -19.00 29.61
C ARG A 163 13.41 -19.10 28.26
N ASP A 164 13.48 -20.31 27.70
CA ASP A 164 14.14 -20.56 26.43
C ASP A 164 13.19 -20.44 25.23
N SER A 165 11.90 -20.14 25.48
CA SER A 165 10.92 -19.89 24.42
C SER A 165 11.25 -18.60 23.67
N ILE A 166 11.49 -18.73 22.36
CA ILE A 166 11.77 -17.60 21.47
C ILE A 166 10.68 -17.55 20.39
N LEU A 167 10.07 -16.38 20.26
CA LEU A 167 9.08 -16.06 19.23
C LEU A 167 9.61 -14.93 18.35
N ARG A 168 9.43 -15.07 17.04
CA ARG A 168 9.83 -14.06 16.06
C ARG A 168 8.74 -13.89 15.01
N LYS A 169 8.61 -12.69 14.46
CA LYS A 169 7.84 -12.43 13.23
C LYS A 169 8.79 -12.36 12.05
N LEU A 170 8.95 -13.48 11.36
CA LEU A 170 9.88 -13.65 10.23
C LEU A 170 9.16 -13.63 8.88
N ASP A 171 7.86 -13.95 8.91
CA ASP A 171 7.03 -14.05 7.73
C ASP A 171 6.27 -12.73 7.50
N TRP A 172 6.42 -12.19 6.30
CA TRP A 172 5.88 -10.88 5.93
C TRP A 172 5.19 -10.92 4.57
N ALA A 173 4.25 -9.99 4.39
CA ALA A 173 3.59 -9.72 3.12
C ALA A 173 3.63 -8.21 2.85
N PHE A 174 4.15 -7.83 1.70
CA PHE A 174 4.31 -6.45 1.25
C PHE A 174 3.71 -6.27 -0.13
N GLY A 175 3.19 -5.08 -0.41
CA GLY A 175 2.74 -4.68 -1.74
C GLY A 175 3.31 -3.33 -2.11
N ASN A 176 3.59 -3.12 -3.39
CA ASN A 176 3.89 -1.78 -3.87
C ASN A 176 2.61 -0.90 -3.94
N HIS A 177 2.80 0.37 -4.25
CA HIS A 177 1.69 1.32 -4.38
C HIS A 177 0.63 0.86 -5.41
N HIS A 178 1.06 0.29 -6.54
CA HIS A 178 0.16 -0.17 -7.60
C HIS A 178 -0.72 -1.33 -7.13
N LEU A 179 -0.17 -2.27 -6.38
CA LEU A 179 -0.94 -3.36 -5.77
C LEU A 179 -2.03 -2.83 -4.85
N LEU A 180 -1.68 -1.95 -3.91
CA LEU A 180 -2.65 -1.43 -2.93
C LEU A 180 -3.67 -0.47 -3.54
N ARG A 181 -3.37 0.15 -4.68
CA ARG A 181 -4.35 0.92 -5.45
C ARG A 181 -5.36 0.00 -6.14
N HIS A 182 -4.90 -1.13 -6.67
CA HIS A 182 -5.75 -2.08 -7.38
C HIS A 182 -6.57 -2.98 -6.44
N TRP A 183 -5.98 -3.35 -5.29
CA TRP A 183 -6.64 -4.07 -4.20
C TRP A 183 -6.53 -3.32 -2.86
N PRO A 184 -7.35 -2.28 -2.64
CA PRO A 184 -7.30 -1.50 -1.40
C PRO A 184 -7.60 -2.28 -0.13
N GLN A 185 -8.26 -3.44 -0.25
CA GLN A 185 -8.59 -4.35 0.85
C GLN A 185 -7.66 -5.56 0.93
N ALA A 186 -6.49 -5.51 0.27
CA ALA A 186 -5.50 -6.57 0.40
C ALA A 186 -5.21 -6.85 1.89
N LYS A 187 -5.27 -8.11 2.29
CA LYS A 187 -5.05 -8.55 3.68
C LYS A 187 -4.20 -9.81 3.73
N ALA A 188 -3.38 -9.93 4.78
CA ALA A 188 -2.58 -11.12 5.07
C ALA A 188 -3.05 -11.75 6.38
N THR A 189 -3.50 -13.01 6.34
CA THR A 189 -3.97 -13.75 7.52
C THR A 189 -2.93 -14.76 7.94
N PHE A 190 -2.37 -14.59 9.14
CA PHE A 190 -1.41 -15.52 9.74
C PHE A 190 -2.17 -16.55 10.58
N GLN A 191 -2.17 -17.81 10.14
CA GLN A 191 -2.89 -18.88 10.81
C GLN A 191 -2.09 -19.51 11.94
N ALA A 192 -2.78 -20.29 12.79
CA ALA A 192 -2.14 -21.08 13.83
C ALA A 192 -1.15 -22.09 13.21
N ARG A 193 -0.03 -22.31 13.91
CA ARG A 193 0.93 -23.36 13.56
C ARG A 193 0.28 -24.72 13.77
N ILE A 194 0.55 -25.64 12.86
CA ILE A 194 0.12 -27.03 12.97
C ILE A 194 1.38 -27.90 13.15
N GLU A 195 2.04 -28.28 12.06
CA GLU A 195 3.22 -29.16 12.07
C GLU A 195 4.55 -28.44 11.80
N SER A 196 4.52 -27.17 11.38
CA SER A 196 5.71 -26.33 11.16
C SER A 196 5.95 -25.42 12.37
N ASP A 197 7.21 -25.05 12.59
CA ASP A 197 7.59 -23.94 13.47
C ASP A 197 7.18 -22.58 12.90
N HIS A 198 6.80 -22.51 11.62
CA HIS A 198 6.23 -21.35 10.95
C HIS A 198 4.69 -21.40 10.84
N SER A 199 4.06 -20.21 10.87
CA SER A 199 2.64 -19.99 10.62
C SER A 199 2.37 -19.77 9.12
N PRO A 200 1.38 -20.44 8.51
CA PRO A 200 1.02 -20.17 7.12
C PRO A 200 0.38 -18.79 6.96
N ILE A 201 0.68 -18.14 5.83
CA ILE A 201 0.11 -16.84 5.44
C ILE A 201 -0.91 -17.03 4.32
N ILE A 202 -2.14 -16.55 4.50
CA ILE A 202 -3.14 -16.45 3.44
C ILE A 202 -3.29 -14.99 3.02
N ILE A 203 -2.96 -14.69 1.77
CA ILE A 203 -3.10 -13.34 1.21
C ILE A 203 -4.37 -13.29 0.37
N SER A 204 -5.28 -12.41 0.74
CA SER A 204 -6.52 -12.16 0.01
C SER A 204 -6.45 -10.80 -0.66
N LEU A 205 -6.57 -10.79 -1.98
CA LEU A 205 -6.62 -9.59 -2.80
C LEU A 205 -8.08 -9.32 -3.16
N SER A 206 -8.63 -8.19 -2.71
CA SER A 206 -10.02 -7.79 -2.99
C SER A 206 -10.08 -6.37 -3.50
N SER A 207 -10.73 -6.20 -4.66
CA SER A 207 -10.93 -4.93 -5.34
C SER A 207 -12.19 -4.20 -4.85
N SER A 208 -12.95 -4.85 -3.97
CA SER A 208 -14.19 -4.28 -3.43
C SER A 208 -13.86 -2.99 -2.70
N HIS A 209 -14.40 -1.89 -3.21
CA HIS A 209 -14.43 -0.63 -2.47
C HIS A 209 -15.68 -0.70 -1.60
N PRO A 210 -15.59 -0.98 -0.29
CA PRO A 210 -16.76 -0.87 0.55
C PRO A 210 -17.24 0.57 0.42
N TYR A 211 -18.53 0.74 0.12
CA TYR A 211 -19.17 2.04 0.10
C TYR A 211 -19.16 2.58 1.54
N GLN A 212 -18.04 3.15 1.96
CA GLN A 212 -17.95 3.84 3.23
C GLN A 212 -18.47 5.25 3.00
N LYS A 213 -19.62 5.55 3.61
CA LYS A 213 -20.19 6.89 3.63
C LYS A 213 -19.10 7.85 4.13
N ALA A 214 -18.60 8.70 3.24
CA ALA A 214 -17.50 9.59 3.57
C ALA A 214 -17.89 10.44 4.80
N ARG A 215 -17.14 10.27 5.89
CA ARG A 215 -17.33 11.13 7.06
C ARG A 215 -16.93 12.54 6.66
N PHE A 216 -17.80 13.51 6.96
CA PHE A 216 -17.48 14.92 6.72
C PHE A 216 -16.24 15.30 7.52
N LYS A 217 -15.29 15.92 6.82
CA LYS A 217 -14.09 16.51 7.41
C LYS A 217 -13.96 17.90 6.83
N PHE A 218 -13.70 18.86 7.71
CA PHE A 218 -13.41 20.23 7.29
C PHE A 218 -12.13 20.25 6.46
N LEU A 219 -12.15 20.91 5.31
CA LEU A 219 -10.96 21.11 4.49
C LEU A 219 -10.42 22.52 4.73
N ASN A 220 -9.15 22.64 5.12
CA ASN A 220 -8.56 23.95 5.44
C ASN A 220 -8.60 24.89 4.24
N LEU A 221 -8.45 24.34 3.02
CA LEU A 221 -8.55 25.11 1.78
C LEU A 221 -9.86 25.88 1.64
N TRP A 222 -10.96 25.44 2.28
CA TRP A 222 -12.22 26.17 2.20
C TRP A 222 -12.11 27.54 2.84
N ALA A 223 -11.32 27.69 3.91
CA ALA A 223 -11.14 28.97 4.58
C ALA A 223 -10.45 30.02 3.69
N ASP A 224 -9.64 29.55 2.73
CA ASP A 224 -8.88 30.41 1.81
C ASP A 224 -9.65 30.68 0.50
N GLN A 225 -10.86 30.13 0.33
CA GLN A 225 -11.66 30.29 -0.89
C GLN A 225 -12.65 31.46 -0.79
N ASP A 226 -12.77 32.21 -1.88
CA ASP A 226 -13.77 33.25 -2.03
C ASP A 226 -15.19 32.72 -1.79
N GLY A 227 -15.95 33.43 -0.96
CA GLY A 227 -17.32 33.06 -0.58
C GLY A 227 -17.42 32.24 0.72
N TYR A 228 -16.31 31.78 1.30
CA TYR A 228 -16.33 31.04 2.57
C TYR A 228 -17.00 31.81 3.71
N ASP A 229 -16.60 33.07 3.95
CA ASP A 229 -17.17 33.88 5.03
C ASP A 229 -18.66 34.12 4.87
N GLN A 230 -19.12 34.29 3.63
CA GLN A 230 -20.54 34.45 3.31
C GLN A 230 -21.32 33.18 3.67
N ILE A 231 -20.75 32.01 3.38
CA ILE A 231 -21.33 30.72 3.76
C ILE A 231 -21.40 30.55 5.28
N ILE A 232 -20.34 30.91 6.01
CA ILE A 232 -20.35 30.84 7.48
C ILE A 232 -21.44 31.74 8.04
N ARG A 233 -21.51 33.00 7.58
CA ARG A 233 -22.54 33.96 8.02
C ARG A 233 -23.95 33.47 7.69
N ALA A 234 -24.19 32.96 6.49
CA ALA A 234 -25.48 32.42 6.09
C ALA A 234 -25.89 31.22 6.96
N ALA A 235 -24.97 30.28 7.20
CA ALA A 235 -25.23 29.13 8.06
C ALA A 235 -25.49 29.55 9.51
N TRP A 236 -24.72 30.51 10.06
CA TRP A 236 -24.90 30.99 11.44
C TRP A 236 -26.12 31.91 11.60
N GLY A 237 -26.58 32.53 10.52
CA GLY A 237 -27.82 33.32 10.50
C GLY A 237 -29.09 32.48 10.61
N THR A 238 -29.03 31.17 10.34
CA THR A 238 -30.21 30.30 10.46
C THR A 238 -30.71 30.19 11.89
N GLU A 239 -32.02 30.30 12.07
CA GLU A 239 -32.66 30.13 13.37
C GLU A 239 -32.46 28.68 13.87
N ALA A 240 -32.14 28.57 15.16
CA ALA A 240 -31.95 27.28 15.81
C ALA A 240 -32.61 27.32 17.20
N TYR A 241 -33.46 26.33 17.44
CA TYR A 241 -34.30 26.23 18.63
C TYR A 241 -33.84 25.11 19.57
N GLY A 242 -34.22 25.20 20.84
CA GLY A 242 -33.86 24.24 21.90
C GLY A 242 -32.78 24.75 22.85
N ASN A 243 -32.22 23.85 23.66
CA ASN A 243 -31.15 24.20 24.61
C ASN A 243 -29.85 24.59 23.88
N PRO A 244 -28.88 25.24 24.56
CA PRO A 244 -27.64 25.70 23.94
C PRO A 244 -26.88 24.62 23.13
N PHE A 245 -26.82 23.37 23.62
CA PHE A 245 -26.16 22.27 22.93
C PHE A 245 -26.93 21.82 21.68
N SER A 246 -28.26 21.79 21.73
CA SER A 246 -29.12 21.49 20.58
C SER A 246 -29.04 22.58 19.51
N ARG A 247 -28.96 23.86 19.93
CA ARG A 247 -28.77 25.00 19.02
C ARG A 247 -27.42 24.94 18.32
N LEU A 248 -26.34 24.70 19.07
CA LEU A 248 -25.00 24.53 18.51
C LEU A 248 -24.94 23.37 17.51
N THR A 249 -25.45 22.20 17.91
CA THR A 249 -25.46 21.00 17.05
C THR A 249 -26.25 21.23 15.76
N THR A 250 -27.39 21.94 15.85
CA THR A 250 -28.20 22.29 14.68
C THR A 250 -27.43 23.24 13.75
N LYS A 251 -26.80 24.29 14.28
CA LYS A 251 -25.96 25.21 13.47
C LYS A 251 -24.80 24.48 12.80
N LEU A 252 -24.09 23.59 13.50
CA LEU A 252 -23.00 22.79 12.92
C LEU A 252 -23.49 21.85 11.82
N ARG A 253 -24.66 21.24 12.00
CA ARG A 253 -25.29 20.38 10.98
C ARG A 253 -25.71 21.18 9.74
N THR A 254 -26.28 22.37 9.94
CA THR A 254 -26.61 23.30 8.86
C THR A 254 -25.34 23.70 8.10
N LEU A 255 -24.31 24.17 8.81
CA LEU A 255 -23.01 24.51 8.22
C LEU A 255 -22.43 23.39 7.38
N LYS A 256 -22.46 22.16 7.91
CA LYS A 256 -21.98 20.99 7.19
C LYS A 256 -22.68 20.84 5.83
N GLY A 257 -23.99 21.11 5.75
CA GLY A 257 -24.74 21.10 4.48
C GLY A 257 -24.26 22.16 3.50
N TYR A 258 -24.10 23.41 3.97
CA TYR A 258 -23.59 24.51 3.14
C TYR A 258 -22.16 24.23 2.64
N LEU A 259 -21.26 23.81 3.52
CA LEU A 259 -19.87 23.47 3.17
C LEU A 259 -19.80 22.28 2.21
N TYR A 260 -20.70 21.29 2.35
CA TYR A 260 -20.77 20.17 1.42
C TYR A 260 -21.16 20.64 0.00
N ASN A 261 -22.14 21.53 -0.11
CA ASN A 261 -22.55 22.10 -1.39
C ASN A 261 -21.44 22.98 -1.99
N PHE A 262 -20.81 23.82 -1.17
CA PHE A 262 -19.67 24.64 -1.57
C PHE A 262 -18.50 23.78 -2.07
N HIS A 263 -18.20 22.69 -1.38
CA HIS A 263 -17.18 21.75 -1.87
C HIS A 263 -17.58 21.14 -3.21
N ARG A 264 -18.84 20.73 -3.37
CA ARG A 264 -19.34 20.13 -4.61
C ARG A 264 -19.18 21.08 -5.80
N SER A 265 -19.48 22.37 -5.64
CA SER A 265 -19.34 23.39 -6.69
C SER A 265 -17.89 23.84 -6.91
N ASN A 266 -17.11 24.01 -5.83
CA ASN A 266 -15.85 24.76 -5.90
C ASN A 266 -14.59 23.91 -5.76
N SER A 267 -14.65 22.69 -5.21
CA SER A 267 -13.42 21.89 -4.98
C SER A 267 -13.59 20.38 -5.16
N SER A 268 -14.74 19.90 -5.64
CA SER A 268 -14.93 18.50 -6.03
C SER A 268 -14.05 18.16 -7.24
N HIS A 269 -13.61 16.90 -7.30
CA HIS A 269 -12.75 16.38 -8.38
C HIS A 269 -11.52 17.26 -8.66
N ILE A 270 -10.90 17.82 -7.62
CA ILE A 270 -9.81 18.81 -7.73
C ILE A 270 -8.70 18.34 -8.70
N SER A 271 -8.30 17.07 -8.65
CA SER A 271 -7.28 16.52 -9.58
C SER A 271 -7.71 16.53 -11.04
N SER A 272 -8.98 16.24 -11.34
CA SER A 272 -9.51 16.32 -12.70
C SER A 272 -9.57 17.76 -13.19
N ARG A 273 -9.93 18.70 -12.31
CA ARG A 273 -9.97 20.13 -12.62
C ARG A 273 -8.57 20.70 -12.88
N VAL A 274 -7.58 20.28 -12.10
CA VAL A 274 -6.17 20.63 -12.33
C VAL A 274 -5.71 20.11 -13.69
N ALA A 275 -5.99 18.85 -14.03
CA ALA A 275 -5.64 18.29 -15.34
C ALA A 275 -6.30 19.04 -16.51
N GLN A 276 -7.57 19.44 -16.35
CA GLN A 276 -8.27 20.24 -17.36
C GLN A 276 -7.70 21.66 -17.48
N ALA A 277 -7.33 22.29 -16.37
CA ALA A 277 -6.71 23.61 -16.36
C ALA A 277 -5.31 23.58 -17.00
N ASP A 278 -4.51 22.55 -16.74
CA ASP A 278 -3.22 22.32 -17.38
C ASP A 278 -3.38 22.22 -18.91
N LYS A 279 -4.34 21.41 -19.37
CA LYS A 279 -4.63 21.27 -20.80
C LYS A 279 -5.01 22.61 -21.44
N LYS A 280 -5.91 23.38 -20.82
CA LYS A 280 -6.31 24.70 -21.32
C LYS A 280 -5.15 25.68 -21.37
N TRP A 281 -4.28 25.65 -20.36
CA TRP A 281 -3.10 26.50 -20.31
C TRP A 281 -2.07 26.11 -21.38
N GLN A 282 -1.87 24.82 -21.63
CA GLN A 282 -1.05 24.32 -22.73
C GLN A 282 -1.59 24.79 -24.09
N GLU A 283 -2.89 24.67 -24.33
CA GLU A 283 -3.54 25.17 -25.56
C GLU A 283 -3.33 26.68 -25.74
N ALA A 284 -3.47 27.48 -24.67
CA ALA A 284 -3.25 28.92 -24.72
C ALA A 284 -1.78 29.30 -24.97
N ARG A 285 -0.83 28.52 -24.45
CA ARG A 285 0.61 28.72 -24.73
C ARG A 285 0.94 28.45 -26.19
N VAL A 286 0.39 27.39 -26.77
CA VAL A 286 0.58 27.08 -28.20
C VAL A 286 0.01 28.19 -29.07
N LEU A 287 -1.17 28.72 -28.73
CA LEU A 287 -1.77 29.85 -29.46
C LEU A 287 -0.94 31.13 -29.35
N LEU A 288 -0.39 31.43 -28.17
CA LEU A 288 0.48 32.58 -27.98
C LEU A 288 1.78 32.46 -28.77
N ASP A 289 2.36 31.26 -28.85
CA ASP A 289 3.58 31.01 -29.64
C ASP A 289 3.32 31.17 -31.14
N GLN A 290 2.13 30.78 -31.62
CA GLN A 290 1.68 30.99 -33.00
C GLN A 290 1.39 32.46 -33.32
N HIS A 291 0.96 33.24 -32.32
CA HIS A 291 0.61 34.66 -32.48
C HIS A 291 1.22 35.56 -31.37
N PRO A 292 2.55 35.78 -31.36
CA PRO A 292 3.24 36.41 -30.23
C PRO A 292 2.88 37.87 -29.95
N GLN A 293 2.36 38.58 -30.96
CA GLN A 293 1.95 39.99 -30.85
C GLN A 293 0.47 40.16 -30.47
N ASP A 294 -0.28 39.07 -30.37
CA ASP A 294 -1.69 39.13 -29.95
C ASP A 294 -1.77 39.36 -28.43
N GLN A 295 -2.16 40.58 -28.05
CA GLN A 295 -2.31 40.98 -26.65
C GLN A 295 -3.41 40.18 -25.93
N GLU A 296 -4.45 39.74 -26.63
CA GLU A 296 -5.56 38.99 -26.04
C GLU A 296 -5.13 37.54 -25.74
N ALA A 297 -4.39 36.92 -26.66
CA ALA A 297 -3.74 35.63 -26.41
C ALA A 297 -2.81 35.69 -25.18
N GLY A 298 -2.02 36.78 -25.06
CA GLY A 298 -1.11 36.98 -23.93
C GLY A 298 -1.81 37.28 -22.59
N ARG A 299 -3.02 37.87 -22.60
CA ARG A 299 -3.85 38.01 -21.40
C ARG A 299 -4.47 36.67 -20.99
N ARG A 300 -5.04 35.96 -21.97
CA ARG A 300 -5.67 34.66 -21.76
C ARG A 300 -4.70 33.62 -21.21
N GLU A 301 -3.47 33.57 -21.71
CA GLU A 301 -2.43 32.69 -21.18
C GLU A 301 -2.14 32.97 -19.70
N ARG A 302 -1.97 34.26 -19.34
CA ARG A 302 -1.72 34.68 -17.96
C ARG A 302 -2.87 34.34 -17.02
N ASP A 303 -4.11 34.59 -17.44
CA ASP A 303 -5.30 34.25 -16.65
C ASP A 303 -5.40 32.74 -16.41
N LEU A 304 -5.15 31.93 -17.45
CA LEU A 304 -5.15 30.47 -17.34
C LEU A 304 -3.98 29.96 -16.47
N CYS A 305 -2.82 30.60 -16.54
CA CYS A 305 -1.67 30.32 -15.69
C CYS A 305 -2.02 30.56 -14.20
N HIS A 306 -2.65 31.70 -13.89
CA HIS A 306 -3.12 32.01 -12.54
C HIS A 306 -4.17 31.01 -12.05
N GLN A 307 -5.15 30.65 -12.88
CA GLN A 307 -6.16 29.65 -12.55
C GLN A 307 -5.55 28.27 -12.30
N PHE A 308 -4.62 27.84 -13.15
CA PHE A 308 -3.92 26.56 -12.99
C PHE A 308 -3.10 26.54 -11.69
N SER A 309 -2.34 27.61 -11.41
CA SER A 309 -1.55 27.74 -10.19
C SER A 309 -2.43 27.69 -8.93
N ALA A 310 -3.56 28.40 -8.93
CA ALA A 310 -4.52 28.39 -7.82
C ALA A 310 -5.12 26.99 -7.59
N LEU A 311 -5.58 26.31 -8.65
CA LEU A 311 -6.12 24.95 -8.55
C LEU A 311 -5.07 23.95 -8.07
N ARG A 312 -3.81 24.12 -8.50
CA ARG A 312 -2.71 23.25 -8.10
C ARG A 312 -2.35 23.41 -6.63
N ASN A 313 -2.31 24.65 -6.13
CA ASN A 313 -2.10 24.93 -4.70
C ASN A 313 -3.25 24.35 -3.84
N ALA A 314 -4.49 24.46 -4.32
CA ALA A 314 -5.65 23.86 -3.64
C ALA A 314 -5.58 22.33 -3.60
N GLU A 315 -5.15 21.68 -4.69
CA GLU A 315 -4.92 20.25 -4.75
C GLU A 315 -3.84 19.80 -3.76
N GLU A 316 -2.73 20.52 -3.69
CA GLU A 316 -1.64 20.24 -2.75
C GLU A 316 -2.12 20.35 -1.30
N SER A 317 -2.80 21.45 -0.95
CA SER A 317 -3.37 21.65 0.39
C SER A 317 -4.35 20.53 0.77
N PHE A 318 -5.20 20.12 -0.16
CA PHE A 318 -6.13 19.01 0.02
C PHE A 318 -5.41 17.70 0.37
N TYR A 319 -4.38 17.31 -0.40
CA TYR A 319 -3.66 16.06 -0.14
C TYR A 319 -2.74 16.14 1.08
N LYS A 320 -2.12 17.30 1.34
CA LYS A 320 -1.33 17.57 2.53
C LYS A 320 -2.15 17.38 3.82
N GLN A 321 -3.32 18.01 3.91
CA GLN A 321 -4.19 17.87 5.08
C GLN A 321 -4.62 16.42 5.30
N ARG A 322 -4.96 15.70 4.23
CA ARG A 322 -5.42 14.31 4.35
C ARG A 322 -4.28 13.36 4.71
N SER A 323 -3.06 13.59 4.25
CA SER A 323 -1.89 12.75 4.58
C SER A 323 -1.44 12.92 6.04
N ARG A 324 -1.68 14.11 6.63
CA ARG A 324 -1.16 14.58 7.93
C ARG A 324 0.37 14.55 8.03
N VAL A 325 1.06 14.80 6.91
CA VAL A 325 2.50 15.01 6.91
C VAL A 325 2.78 16.45 7.36
N ASN A 326 3.40 16.62 8.52
CA ASN A 326 3.67 17.93 9.13
C ASN A 326 5.09 18.46 8.84
N TRP A 327 6.01 17.60 8.41
CA TRP A 327 7.46 17.88 8.37
C TRP A 327 7.97 18.37 7.01
N LEU A 328 7.13 18.40 5.97
CA LEU A 328 7.49 18.99 4.69
C LEU A 328 7.40 20.53 4.79
N GLN A 329 8.54 21.18 5.02
CA GLN A 329 8.74 22.61 4.81
C GLN A 329 9.40 22.82 3.43
N LEU A 330 8.59 23.21 2.44
CA LEU A 330 8.94 23.85 1.16
C LEU A 330 9.82 23.06 0.16
N GLY A 331 9.58 23.32 -1.14
CA GLY A 331 10.48 22.95 -2.24
C GLY A 331 9.72 22.48 -3.48
N ASP A 332 9.23 21.24 -3.43
CA ASP A 332 8.58 20.62 -4.59
C ASP A 332 7.12 20.22 -4.33
N ARG A 333 6.27 20.65 -5.26
CA ARG A 333 4.82 20.46 -5.33
C ARG A 333 4.48 18.97 -5.54
N ASN A 334 4.54 18.16 -4.49
CA ASN A 334 4.58 16.69 -4.61
C ASN A 334 3.26 15.97 -4.26
N THR A 335 2.22 16.15 -5.10
CA THR A 335 0.93 15.48 -4.89
C THR A 335 1.04 13.94 -4.95
N SER A 336 1.95 13.40 -5.76
CA SER A 336 2.26 11.97 -5.84
C SER A 336 2.71 11.41 -4.49
N PHE A 337 3.64 12.10 -3.82
CA PHE A 337 4.08 11.75 -2.47
C PHE A 337 2.93 11.74 -1.47
N PHE A 338 2.07 12.76 -1.48
CA PHE A 338 0.92 12.80 -0.57
C PHE A 338 -0.09 11.68 -0.87
N HIS A 339 -0.29 11.33 -2.14
CA HIS A 339 -1.11 10.18 -2.55
C HIS A 339 -0.55 8.86 -2.04
N ARG A 340 0.76 8.62 -2.19
CA ARG A 340 1.45 7.42 -1.68
C ARG A 340 1.34 7.33 -0.16
N SER A 341 1.63 8.44 0.54
CA SER A 341 1.51 8.55 2.00
C SER A 341 0.08 8.29 2.49
N LEU A 342 -0.92 8.80 1.76
CA LEU A 342 -2.34 8.58 2.05
C LEU A 342 -2.74 7.11 1.96
N LEU A 343 -2.28 6.42 0.91
CA LEU A 343 -2.58 5.00 0.71
C LEU A 343 -1.91 4.16 1.79
N HIS A 344 -0.62 4.39 2.07
CA HIS A 344 0.09 3.75 3.18
C HIS A 344 -0.65 3.93 4.51
N ARG A 345 -1.09 5.16 4.80
CA ARG A 345 -1.84 5.47 6.03
C ARG A 345 -3.22 4.80 6.07
N ARG A 346 -3.96 4.78 4.97
CA ARG A 346 -5.28 4.13 4.91
C ARG A 346 -5.17 2.64 5.16
N HIS A 347 -4.16 2.00 4.57
CA HIS A 347 -3.93 0.57 4.73
C HIS A 347 -3.50 0.25 6.17
N ARG A 348 -2.53 0.98 6.71
CA ARG A 348 -2.05 0.81 8.09
C ARG A 348 -3.13 1.03 9.16
N ASN A 349 -4.04 1.98 8.94
CA ASN A 349 -5.14 2.25 9.88
C ASN A 349 -6.42 1.49 9.56
N GLY A 350 -6.40 0.60 8.57
CA GLY A 350 -7.52 -0.27 8.26
C GLY A 350 -7.73 -1.25 9.42
N ILE A 351 -8.93 -1.26 9.99
CA ILE A 351 -9.30 -2.27 10.98
C ILE A 351 -9.67 -3.54 10.19
N THR A 352 -8.83 -4.56 10.30
CA THR A 352 -8.98 -5.84 9.58
C THR A 352 -9.86 -6.83 10.33
N SER A 353 -9.85 -6.79 11.66
CA SER A 353 -10.67 -7.64 12.54
C SER A 353 -10.88 -6.98 13.90
N LEU A 354 -11.98 -7.33 14.57
CA LEU A 354 -12.21 -7.03 15.98
C LEU A 354 -12.01 -8.34 16.76
N CYS A 355 -11.21 -8.31 17.81
CA CYS A 355 -11.06 -9.42 18.74
C CYS A 355 -11.84 -9.07 20.01
N ARG A 356 -12.54 -10.05 20.61
CA ARG A 356 -13.10 -9.90 21.96
C ARG A 356 -11.99 -10.24 22.95
N ASP A 357 -11.88 -9.49 24.04
CA ASP A 357 -10.79 -9.59 25.03
C ASP A 357 -10.63 -10.99 25.68
N ASN A 358 -11.54 -11.94 25.43
CA ASN A 358 -11.59 -13.26 26.06
C ASN A 358 -11.48 -14.47 25.12
N GLU A 359 -11.06 -14.29 23.87
CA GLU A 359 -10.77 -15.42 22.96
C GLU A 359 -9.35 -15.31 22.40
N LEU A 360 -8.38 -15.80 23.18
CA LEU A 360 -7.03 -16.15 22.74
C LEU A 360 -6.69 -17.57 23.16
#